data_AF-A0A7C6RJ32-F1
#
_entry.id   AF-A0A7C6RJ32-F1
#
_cell.length_a   1.000
_cell.length_b   1.000
_cell.length_c   1.000
_cell.angle_alpha   90.00
_cell.angle_beta   90.00
_cell.angle_gamma   90.00
#
_symmetry.space_group_name_H-M   'P 1'
#
loop_
_entity.id
_entity.type
_entity.pdbx_description
1 polymer ?
#
loop_
_entity_poly.entity_id
_entity_poly.type
_entity_poly.pdbx_seq_one_letter_code
_entity_poly.pdbx_strand_id
1 'polypeptide(L)' 'MRSISSSVLAVLVCVLIAGCGGDTYVKVQGTTTISKGQELADLQRALDEGAIDRRDYDRLHKRILDRPH' A
#
# COMPACT_ATOMS: atom_id res chain seq x y z
N MET A 1 -8.95 -39.32 -41.71
CA MET A 1 -8.00 -38.50 -40.90
C MET A 1 -8.49 -37.06 -40.95
N ARG A 2 -8.40 -36.30 -39.83
CA ARG A 2 -8.71 -34.84 -39.69
C ARG A 2 -9.94 -34.49 -38.83
N SER A 3 -10.01 -34.98 -37.59
CA SER A 3 -10.74 -34.29 -36.50
C SER A 3 -9.84 -33.99 -35.30
N ILE A 4 -8.65 -34.59 -35.25
CA ILE A 4 -7.69 -34.54 -34.13
C ILE A 4 -6.98 -33.17 -34.04
N SER A 5 -7.03 -32.35 -35.09
CA SER A 5 -6.28 -31.08 -35.18
C SER A 5 -6.92 -29.93 -34.41
N SER A 6 -8.23 -29.98 -34.13
CA SER A 6 -8.93 -28.85 -33.47
C SER A 6 -8.74 -28.87 -31.95
N SER A 7 -8.70 -30.06 -31.34
CA SER A 7 -8.57 -30.19 -29.88
C SER A 7 -7.18 -29.84 -29.35
N VAL A 8 -6.12 -30.05 -30.15
CA VAL A 8 -4.73 -29.77 -29.75
C VAL A 8 -4.46 -28.27 -29.63
N LEU A 9 -5.07 -27.46 -30.50
CA LEU A 9 -4.89 -26.00 -30.49
C LEU A 9 -5.53 -25.34 -29.25
N ALA A 10 -6.67 -25.86 -28.80
CA ALA A 10 -7.38 -25.34 -27.62
C ALA A 10 -6.59 -25.56 -26.32
N VAL A 11 -5.93 -26.72 -26.19
CA VAL A 11 -5.10 -27.03 -25.00
C VAL A 11 -3.86 -26.15 -24.94
N LEU A 12 -3.25 -25.83 -26.09
CA LEU A 12 -2.08 -24.96 -26.16
C LEU A 12 -2.38 -23.54 -25.65
N VAL A 13 -3.57 -23.00 -25.98
CA VAL A 13 -4.00 -21.67 -25.52
C VAL A 13 -4.20 -21.65 -24.00
N CYS A 14 -4.79 -22.68 -23.40
CA CYS A 14 -5.02 -22.75 -21.96
C CYS A 14 -3.72 -22.78 -21.14
N VAL A 15 -2.64 -23.35 -21.68
CA VAL A 15 -1.32 -23.36 -20.99
C VAL A 15 -0.70 -21.95 -20.97
N LEU A 16 -0.94 -21.12 -21.99
CA LEU A 16 -0.39 -19.76 -22.05
C LEU A 16 -1.05 -18.80 -21.05
N ILE A 17 -2.32 -19.00 -20.71
CA ILE A 17 -3.04 -18.18 -19.71
C ILE A 17 -2.86 -18.65 -18.26
N ALA A 18 -2.39 -19.89 -18.03
CA ALA A 18 -2.13 -20.41 -16.68
C ALA A 18 -0.95 -19.72 -15.96
N GLY A 19 -0.16 -18.89 -16.66
CA GLY A 19 0.94 -18.09 -16.09
C GLY A 19 0.56 -16.67 -15.66
N CYS A 20 -0.68 -16.21 -15.91
CA CYS A 20 -1.12 -14.84 -15.57
C CYS A 20 -1.77 -14.76 -14.18
N GLY A 21 -1.18 -15.44 -13.21
CA GLY A 21 -1.61 -15.49 -11.81
C GLY A 21 -0.42 -15.39 -10.86
N GLY A 22 0.54 -14.52 -11.19
CA GLY A 22 1.66 -14.22 -10.31
C GLY A 22 1.15 -13.45 -9.10
N ASP A 23 1.21 -14.08 -7.93
CA ASP A 23 0.94 -13.46 -6.64
C ASP A 23 1.95 -12.32 -6.44
N THR A 24 1.50 -11.09 -6.67
CA THR A 24 2.29 -9.89 -6.38
C THR A 24 2.24 -9.67 -4.87
N TYR A 25 3.00 -10.49 -4.12
CA TYR A 25 3.41 -10.16 -2.76
C TYR A 25 4.33 -8.94 -2.83
N VAL A 26 3.73 -7.77 -3.02
CA VAL A 26 4.39 -6.49 -2.83
C VAL A 26 4.59 -6.37 -1.33
N LYS A 27 5.67 -6.97 -0.82
CA LYS A 27 6.26 -6.49 0.43
C LYS A 27 6.65 -5.05 0.14
N VAL A 28 5.79 -4.11 0.53
CA VAL A 28 6.14 -2.70 0.66
C VAL A 28 7.30 -2.62 1.66
N GLN A 29 8.51 -2.86 1.16
CA GLN A 29 9.75 -2.69 1.88
C GLN A 29 9.95 -1.20 2.07
N GLY A 30 9.39 -0.69 3.16
CA GLY A 30 9.97 0.38 3.97
C GLY A 30 10.40 1.65 3.24
N THR A 31 9.50 2.30 2.50
CA THR A 31 9.74 3.68 2.02
C THR A 31 8.89 4.73 2.77
N THR A 32 7.90 4.34 3.55
CA THR A 32 7.07 5.26 4.34
C THR A 32 7.59 5.41 5.77
N THR A 33 8.92 5.53 5.94
CA THR A 33 9.47 6.01 7.22
C THR A 33 9.24 7.52 7.28
N ILE A 34 8.07 7.92 7.77
CA ILE A 34 7.79 9.33 8.04
C ILE A 34 8.61 9.74 9.26
N SER A 35 9.35 10.84 9.12
CA SER A 35 10.08 11.41 10.25
C SER A 35 9.10 12.05 11.24
N LYS A 36 9.46 12.07 12.53
CA LYS A 36 8.68 12.81 13.54
C LYS A 36 8.44 14.27 13.14
N GLY A 37 9.42 14.91 12.48
CA GLY A 37 9.26 16.29 12.02
C GLY A 37 8.14 16.46 10.99
N GLN A 38 8.00 15.52 10.06
CA GLN A 38 6.90 15.50 9.10
C GLN A 38 5.55 15.26 9.80
N GLU A 39 5.49 14.32 10.75
CA GLU A 39 4.27 14.06 11.53
C GLU A 39 3.82 15.31 12.31
N LEU A 40 4.77 16.06 12.90
CA LEU A 40 4.47 17.29 13.63
C LEU A 40 4.00 18.42 12.70
N ALA A 41 4.61 18.56 11.52
CA ALA A 41 4.20 19.56 10.54
C ALA A 41 2.78 19.28 10.01
N ASP A 42 2.47 18.02 9.72
CA ASP A 42 1.12 17.62 9.30
C ASP A 42 0.09 17.83 10.43
N LEU A 43 0.48 17.55 11.68
CA LEU A 43 -0.35 17.78 12.85
C LEU A 43 -0.68 19.27 13.06
N GLN A 44 0.30 20.16 12.90
CA GLN A 44 0.08 21.60 12.98
C GLN A 44 -0.85 22.08 11.87
N ARG A 45 -0.64 21.63 10.64
CA ARG A 45 -1.53 21.96 9.51
C ARG A 45 -2.97 21.52 9.79
N ALA A 46 -3.19 20.34 10.35
CA ALA A 46 -4.52 19.86 10.70
C ALA A 46 -5.22 20.76 11.74
N LEU A 47 -4.46 21.33 12.69
CA LEU A 47 -4.99 22.30 13.64
C LEU A 47 -5.35 23.62 12.94
N ASP A 48 -4.46 24.12 12.07
CA ASP A 48 -4.64 25.38 11.35
C ASP A 48 -5.84 25.32 10.37
N GLU A 49 -6.08 24.16 9.77
CA GLU A 49 -7.24 23.88 8.92
C GLU A 49 -8.54 23.64 9.72
N GLY A 50 -8.46 23.61 11.05
CA GLY A 50 -9.60 23.32 11.94
C GLY A 50 -10.09 21.88 11.86
N ALA A 51 -9.29 20.96 11.31
CA ALA A 51 -9.61 19.53 11.22
C ALA A 51 -9.52 18.83 12.58
N ILE A 52 -8.74 19.39 13.52
CA ILE A 52 -8.66 18.95 14.92
C ILE A 52 -8.76 20.15 15.87
N ASP A 53 -9.17 19.88 17.11
CA ASP A 53 -9.12 20.88 18.17
C ASP A 53 -7.75 20.92 18.86
N ARG A 54 -7.53 21.95 19.68
CA ARG A 54 -6.25 22.14 20.40
C ARG A 54 -5.95 21.02 21.39
N ARG A 55 -6.98 20.40 21.99
CA ARG A 55 -6.81 19.30 22.94
C ARG A 55 -6.30 18.05 22.22
N ASP A 56 -6.80 17.79 21.03
CA ASP A 56 -6.36 16.68 20.18
C ASP A 56 -4.95 16.93 19.63
N TYR A 57 -4.64 18.17 19.25
CA TYR A 57 -3.28 18.58 18.89
C TYR A 57 -2.28 18.27 20.03
N ASP A 58 -2.52 18.76 21.24
CA ASP A 58 -1.60 18.60 22.37
C ASP A 58 -1.37 17.12 22.72
N ARG A 59 -2.43 16.31 22.67
CA ARG A 59 -2.35 14.86 22.93
C ARG A 59 -1.49 14.14 21.89
N LEU A 60 -1.67 14.46 20.61
CA LEU A 60 -0.95 13.83 19.50
C LEU A 60 0.50 14.30 19.45
N HIS A 61 0.73 15.60 19.65
CA HIS A 61 2.05 16.21 19.72
C HIS A 61 2.92 15.51 20.76
N LYS A 62 2.38 15.31 21.98
CA LYS A 62 3.07 14.57 23.04
C LYS A 62 3.38 13.12 22.63
N ARG A 63 2.41 12.41 22.03
CA ARG A 63 2.62 11.03 21.58
C ARG A 63 3.76 10.91 20.56
N ILE A 64 3.84 11.83 19.60
CA ILE A 64 4.88 11.82 18.57
C ILE A 64 6.26 12.06 19.21
N LEU A 65 6.36 12.98 20.17
CA LEU A 65 7.60 13.25 20.89
C LEU A 65 8.04 12.07 21.77
N ASP A 66 7.12 11.43 22.48
CA ASP A 66 7.40 10.33 23.41
C ASP A 66 7.80 9.02 22.70
N ARG A 67 7.53 8.87 21.39
CA ARG A 67 7.90 7.67 20.61
C ARG A 67 9.43 7.48 20.59
N PRO A 68 10.00 6.29 20.89
CA PRO A 68 11.44 6.07 20.72
C PRO A 68 11.88 6.17 19.24
N HIS A 69 13.18 6.39 19.02
CA HIS A 69 13.79 6.48 17.67
C HIS A 69 14.03 5.11 17.06
#